data_AF-A0A7L0ZYE2-F1
#
_entry.id   AF-A0A7L0ZYE2-F1
#
_cell.length_a   1.000
_cell.length_b   1.000
_cell.length_c   1.000
_cell.angle_alpha   90.00
_cell.angle_beta   90.00
_cell.angle_gamma   90.00
#
_symmetry.space_group_name_H-M   'P 1'
#
loop_
_entity.id
_entity.type
_entity.pdbx_description
1 polymer ?
#
loop_
_entity_poly.entity_id
_entity_poly.type
_entity_poly.pdbx_seq_one_letter_code
_entity_poly.pdbx_strand_id
1 'polypeptide(L)'
;MNRGILFLSLLGFLPLVIPTCPVPCKCTSTIIDCASKDLTVANLPVAFRPSAEIIHLGYNRLTSIPNGLFDNLKSLQVVYLQGNPWECTCDILYLRSWLQWQQNRTLYRDVRCSSPMHLQDRVIAYLTEDEVNSTCQYWYCSLALLSQLCLFILLFLQAILVIFIIVYLQKFRRMTAEARSTSRELHQQVDPW
;
A
#
# COMPACT_ATOMS: atom_id res chain seq x y z
N MET A 1 28.26 -38.71 22.63
CA MET A 1 27.10 -37.81 22.45
C MET A 1 27.56 -36.63 21.61
N ASN A 2 27.58 -36.79 20.28
CA ASN A 2 28.06 -35.77 19.36
C ASN A 2 27.16 -35.81 18.12
N ARG A 3 26.13 -34.95 18.08
CA ARG A 3 25.23 -34.79 16.93
C ARG A 3 25.68 -33.55 16.16
N GLY A 4 26.65 -33.73 15.28
CA GLY A 4 26.98 -32.75 14.25
C GLY A 4 25.83 -32.71 13.24
N ILE A 5 25.08 -31.62 13.24
CA ILE A 5 23.96 -31.37 12.33
C ILE A 5 24.55 -31.09 10.94
N LEU A 6 24.28 -31.98 10.00
CA LEU A 6 24.52 -31.78 8.56
C LEU A 6 23.66 -30.59 8.09
N PHE A 7 24.29 -29.43 7.87
CA PHE A 7 23.71 -28.36 7.06
C PHE A 7 23.77 -28.81 5.59
N LEU A 8 22.78 -29.60 5.17
CA LEU A 8 22.50 -29.81 3.75
C LEU A 8 21.89 -28.52 3.23
N SER A 9 22.69 -27.78 2.46
CA SER A 9 22.29 -26.67 1.62
C SER A 9 21.27 -27.14 0.58
N LEU A 10 20.00 -27.21 0.98
CA LEU A 10 18.84 -27.28 0.10
C LEU A 10 18.52 -25.87 -0.42
N LEU A 11 19.50 -25.22 -1.05
CA LEU A 11 19.18 -24.36 -2.18
C LEU A 11 18.88 -25.34 -3.32
N GLY A 12 17.68 -25.89 -3.29
CA GLY A 12 17.11 -26.55 -4.44
C GLY A 12 17.25 -25.56 -5.59
N PHE A 13 18.04 -25.93 -6.59
CA PHE A 13 17.98 -25.32 -7.90
C PHE A 13 16.50 -25.34 -8.27
N LEU A 14 15.81 -24.20 -8.11
CA LEU A 14 14.57 -23.96 -8.81
C LEU A 14 14.91 -24.30 -10.27
N PRO A 15 14.25 -25.29 -10.88
CA PRO A 15 14.53 -25.59 -12.27
C PRO A 15 14.36 -24.26 -12.99
N LEU A 16 15.35 -23.89 -13.81
CA LEU A 16 15.22 -22.78 -14.74
C LEU A 16 14.12 -23.21 -15.70
N VAL A 17 12.85 -23.03 -15.30
CA VAL A 17 11.69 -23.32 -16.13
C VAL A 17 11.75 -22.26 -17.20
N ILE A 18 12.39 -22.60 -18.32
CA ILE A 18 12.27 -21.85 -19.56
C ILE A 18 10.76 -21.77 -19.78
N PRO A 19 10.16 -20.56 -19.80
CA PRO A 19 8.71 -20.46 -19.93
C PRO A 19 8.32 -21.13 -21.24
N THR A 20 7.71 -22.31 -21.18
CA THR A 20 7.08 -22.90 -22.35
C THR A 20 5.95 -21.98 -22.78
N CYS A 21 5.53 -22.05 -24.05
CA CYS A 21 4.46 -21.19 -24.53
C CYS A 21 3.21 -21.42 -23.65
N PRO A 22 2.68 -20.39 -22.97
CA PRO A 22 1.53 -20.57 -22.09
C PRO A 22 0.31 -20.97 -22.91
N VAL A 23 -0.45 -21.98 -22.47
CA VAL A 23 -1.79 -22.26 -23.01
C VAL A 23 -2.72 -21.27 -22.32
N PRO A 24 -3.26 -20.22 -22.99
CA PRO A 24 -3.97 -20.23 -24.28
C PRO A 24 -3.30 -19.44 -25.42
N CYS A 25 -2.03 -19.06 -25.25
CA CYS A 25 -1.31 -18.22 -26.19
C CYS A 25 -0.70 -19.03 -27.35
N LYS A 26 -0.38 -18.32 -28.42
CA LYS A 26 0.40 -18.82 -29.55
C LYS A 26 1.75 -18.12 -29.57
N CYS A 27 2.83 -18.88 -29.60
CA CYS A 27 4.17 -18.30 -29.55
C CYS A 27 4.98 -18.63 -30.79
N THR A 28 5.74 -17.64 -31.27
CA THR A 28 6.76 -17.77 -32.30
C THR A 28 8.15 -17.56 -31.65
N SER A 29 9.21 -17.32 -32.42
CA SER A 29 10.56 -17.05 -31.88
C SER A 29 10.57 -15.85 -30.91
N THR A 30 10.01 -14.72 -31.33
CA THR A 30 10.03 -13.46 -30.58
C THR A 30 8.64 -12.92 -30.21
N ILE A 31 7.58 -13.51 -30.75
CA ILE A 31 6.20 -13.05 -30.56
C ILE A 31 5.45 -13.99 -29.62
N ILE A 32 4.72 -13.44 -28.65
CA ILE A 32 3.77 -14.15 -27.80
C ILE A 32 2.39 -13.54 -28.02
N ASP A 33 1.52 -14.26 -28.71
CA ASP A 33 0.15 -13.83 -29.02
C ASP A 33 -0.86 -14.46 -28.05
N CYS A 34 -1.35 -13.64 -27.14
CA CYS A 34 -2.40 -13.97 -26.17
C CYS A 34 -3.66 -13.09 -26.36
N ALA A 35 -3.84 -12.48 -27.53
CA ALA A 35 -4.98 -11.59 -27.77
C ALA A 35 -6.29 -12.38 -27.91
N SER A 36 -7.40 -11.80 -27.44
CA SER A 36 -8.75 -12.38 -27.57
C SER A 36 -8.85 -13.81 -27.02
N LYS A 37 -8.30 -14.03 -25.82
CA LYS A 37 -8.31 -15.32 -25.10
C LYS A 37 -9.13 -15.27 -23.81
N ASP A 38 -9.95 -14.23 -23.63
CA ASP A 38 -10.72 -13.97 -22.41
C ASP A 38 -9.86 -14.00 -21.13
N LEU A 39 -8.60 -13.53 -21.24
CA LEU A 39 -7.68 -13.53 -20.10
C LEU A 39 -8.14 -12.55 -19.02
N THR A 40 -8.05 -12.98 -17.78
CA THR A 40 -8.22 -12.20 -16.54
C THR A 40 -6.90 -12.21 -15.79
N VAL A 41 -6.78 -11.39 -14.74
CA VAL A 41 -5.57 -11.35 -13.90
C VAL A 41 -5.24 -12.73 -13.31
N ALA A 42 -6.26 -13.55 -13.02
CA ALA A 42 -6.11 -14.86 -12.39
C ALA A 42 -5.57 -15.96 -13.33
N ASN A 43 -5.79 -15.85 -14.64
CA ASN A 43 -5.38 -16.85 -15.63
C ASN A 43 -4.28 -16.35 -16.58
N LEU A 44 -3.78 -15.14 -16.35
CA LEU A 44 -2.64 -14.59 -17.07
C LEU A 44 -1.37 -15.38 -16.75
N PRO A 45 -0.51 -15.70 -17.75
CA PRO A 45 0.74 -16.39 -17.50
C PRO A 45 1.63 -15.63 -16.51
N VAL A 46 2.19 -16.33 -15.52
CA VAL A 46 3.01 -15.74 -14.45
C VAL A 46 4.38 -15.25 -14.97
N ALA A 47 4.82 -15.77 -16.12
CA ALA A 47 6.07 -15.37 -16.76
C ALA A 47 6.01 -15.55 -18.28
N PHE A 48 6.78 -14.72 -18.98
CA PHE A 48 7.01 -14.82 -20.41
C PHE A 48 8.48 -15.14 -20.70
N ARG A 49 8.76 -15.68 -21.89
CA ARG A 49 10.15 -16.00 -22.29
C ARG A 49 10.97 -14.71 -22.41
N PRO A 50 12.21 -14.67 -21.89
CA PRO A 50 13.06 -13.47 -21.96
C PRO A 50 13.38 -12.98 -23.38
N SER A 51 13.31 -13.86 -24.38
CA SER A 51 13.53 -13.54 -25.80
C SER A 51 12.32 -12.91 -26.49
N ALA A 52 11.20 -12.70 -25.79
CA ALA A 52 10.02 -12.07 -26.36
C ALA A 52 10.29 -10.58 -26.65
N GLU A 53 10.01 -10.17 -27.89
CA GLU A 53 10.10 -8.78 -28.35
C GLU A 53 8.71 -8.15 -28.42
N ILE A 54 7.70 -8.95 -28.75
CA ILE A 54 6.32 -8.48 -28.93
C ILE A 54 5.38 -9.39 -28.14
N ILE A 55 4.51 -8.78 -27.33
CA ILE A 55 3.47 -9.49 -26.58
C ILE A 55 2.12 -8.89 -26.94
N HIS A 56 1.17 -9.73 -27.36
CA HIS A 56 -0.21 -9.32 -27.59
C HIS A 56 -1.10 -9.73 -26.41
N LEU A 57 -1.60 -8.75 -25.66
CA LEU A 57 -2.56 -8.95 -24.55
C LEU A 57 -3.88 -8.19 -24.78
N GLY A 58 -4.06 -7.60 -25.96
CA GLY A 58 -5.24 -6.83 -26.31
C GLY A 58 -6.52 -7.66 -26.39
N TYR A 59 -7.65 -6.98 -26.23
CA TYR A 59 -8.99 -7.54 -26.33
C TYR A 59 -9.22 -8.72 -25.38
N ASN A 60 -8.78 -8.58 -24.13
CA ASN A 60 -9.02 -9.54 -23.05
C ASN A 60 -9.88 -8.87 -21.95
N ARG A 61 -9.96 -9.50 -20.78
CA ARG A 61 -10.71 -9.02 -19.60
C ARG A 61 -9.75 -8.65 -18.46
N LEU A 62 -8.57 -8.13 -18.81
CA LEU A 62 -7.58 -7.71 -17.84
C LEU A 62 -8.02 -6.39 -17.20
N THR A 63 -8.06 -6.37 -15.87
CA THR A 63 -8.32 -5.16 -15.08
C THR A 63 -7.02 -4.50 -14.63
N SER A 64 -5.95 -5.28 -14.45
CA SER A 64 -4.60 -4.82 -14.10
C SER A 64 -3.54 -5.78 -14.68
N ILE A 65 -2.25 -5.46 -14.49
CA ILE A 65 -1.14 -6.35 -14.79
C ILE A 65 -0.40 -6.67 -13.48
N PRO A 66 -0.14 -7.96 -13.18
CA PRO A 66 0.66 -8.35 -12.02
C PRO A 66 2.03 -7.67 -11.97
N ASN A 67 2.42 -7.24 -10.77
CA ASN A 67 3.70 -6.59 -10.55
C ASN A 67 4.85 -7.48 -11.01
N GLY A 68 5.78 -6.90 -11.78
CA GLY A 68 6.99 -7.57 -12.22
C GLY A 68 6.85 -8.42 -13.48
N LEU A 69 5.66 -8.53 -14.07
CA LEU A 69 5.42 -9.43 -15.21
C LEU A 69 6.34 -9.13 -16.43
N PHE A 70 6.73 -7.87 -16.62
CA PHE A 70 7.55 -7.43 -17.74
C PHE A 70 9.01 -7.12 -17.37
N ASP A 71 9.38 -7.14 -16.08
CA ASP A 71 10.63 -6.56 -15.60
C ASP A 71 11.88 -7.32 -16.10
N ASN A 72 11.74 -8.62 -16.32
CA ASN A 72 12.83 -9.50 -16.76
C ASN A 72 12.91 -9.66 -18.29
N LEU A 73 12.08 -8.97 -19.06
CA LEU A 73 11.98 -9.11 -20.52
C LEU A 73 12.86 -8.07 -21.23
N LYS A 74 14.17 -8.28 -21.20
CA LYS A 74 15.16 -7.32 -21.73
C LYS A 74 15.04 -7.03 -23.24
N SER A 75 14.53 -8.00 -24.00
CA SER A 75 14.30 -7.86 -25.44
C SER A 75 12.94 -7.26 -25.79
N LEU A 76 12.08 -7.00 -24.80
CA LEU A 76 10.72 -6.54 -25.02
C LEU A 76 10.70 -5.13 -25.62
N GLN A 77 10.03 -4.99 -26.75
CA GLN A 77 9.88 -3.72 -27.46
C GLN A 77 8.45 -3.19 -27.38
N VAL A 78 7.45 -4.07 -27.50
CA VAL A 78 6.05 -3.67 -27.61
C VAL A 78 5.13 -4.64 -26.87
N VAL A 79 4.16 -4.09 -26.14
CA VAL A 79 3.02 -4.84 -25.59
C VAL A 79 1.72 -4.22 -26.08
N TYR A 80 0.88 -5.00 -26.74
CA TYR A 80 -0.46 -4.54 -27.13
C TYR A 80 -1.46 -4.78 -26.00
N LEU A 81 -2.10 -3.71 -25.52
CA LEU A 81 -2.92 -3.69 -24.29
C LEU A 81 -4.35 -3.15 -24.51
N GLN A 82 -4.66 -2.70 -25.73
CA GLN A 82 -5.95 -2.10 -26.09
C GLN A 82 -7.12 -3.07 -25.88
N GLY A 83 -8.33 -2.53 -25.65
CA GLY A 83 -9.55 -3.33 -25.55
C GLY A 83 -9.66 -4.19 -24.28
N ASN A 84 -8.94 -3.85 -23.22
CA ASN A 84 -9.09 -4.44 -21.89
C ASN A 84 -9.85 -3.46 -20.96
N PRO A 85 -10.70 -3.97 -20.04
CA PRO A 85 -11.44 -3.15 -19.10
C PRO A 85 -10.57 -2.72 -17.90
N TRP A 86 -9.58 -1.86 -18.15
CA TRP A 86 -8.61 -1.46 -17.13
C TRP A 86 -9.29 -0.78 -15.93
N GLU A 87 -9.04 -1.31 -14.74
CA GLU A 87 -9.50 -0.77 -13.47
C GLU A 87 -8.38 0.04 -12.85
N CYS A 88 -8.50 1.36 -12.89
CA CYS A 88 -7.49 2.30 -12.45
C CYS A 88 -7.52 2.52 -10.94
N THR A 89 -7.42 1.42 -10.19
CA THR A 89 -7.24 1.41 -8.74
C THR A 89 -5.77 1.17 -8.36
N CYS A 90 -5.45 0.91 -7.09
CA CYS A 90 -4.08 0.63 -6.63
C CYS A 90 -3.33 -0.42 -7.49
N ASP A 91 -4.02 -1.44 -8.00
CA ASP A 91 -3.38 -2.51 -8.77
C ASP A 91 -2.90 -2.04 -10.16
N ILE A 92 -3.31 -0.86 -10.62
CA ILE A 92 -2.87 -0.29 -11.90
C ILE A 92 -1.48 0.33 -11.83
N LEU A 93 -0.95 0.56 -10.63
CA LEU A 93 0.27 1.34 -10.42
C LEU A 93 1.49 0.75 -11.14
N TYR A 94 1.59 -0.58 -11.20
CA TYR A 94 2.65 -1.24 -11.95
C TYR A 94 2.56 -0.94 -13.44
N LEU A 95 1.38 -1.17 -14.04
CA LEU A 95 1.16 -0.91 -15.46
C LEU A 95 1.39 0.56 -15.80
N ARG A 96 0.87 1.49 -14.98
CA ARG A 96 1.10 2.93 -15.11
C ARG A 96 2.59 3.25 -15.16
N SER A 97 3.35 2.76 -14.19
CA SER A 97 4.79 3.00 -14.10
C SER A 97 5.51 2.43 -15.33
N TRP A 98 5.21 1.18 -15.70
CA TRP A 98 5.81 0.54 -16.87
C TRP A 98 5.54 1.32 -18.17
N LEU A 99 4.32 1.83 -18.37
CA LEU A 99 3.93 2.63 -19.53
C LEU A 99 4.67 3.98 -19.58
N GLN A 100 4.95 4.59 -18.43
CA GLN A 100 5.69 5.85 -18.35
C GLN A 100 7.14 5.71 -18.81
N TRP A 101 7.75 4.53 -18.62
CA TRP A 101 9.13 4.25 -19.02
C TRP A 101 9.29 3.89 -20.51
N GLN A 102 8.20 3.73 -21.26
CA GLN A 102 8.27 3.40 -22.69
C GLN A 102 8.71 4.61 -23.53
N GLN A 103 9.67 4.40 -24.43
CA GLN A 103 10.18 5.45 -25.33
C GLN A 103 9.08 5.97 -26.27
N ASN A 104 8.25 5.08 -26.83
CA ASN A 104 7.17 5.45 -27.73
C ASN A 104 5.82 5.49 -27.01
N ARG A 105 5.58 6.57 -26.25
CA ARG A 105 4.30 6.77 -25.52
C ARG A 105 3.08 6.91 -26.42
N THR A 106 3.26 7.24 -27.71
CA THR A 106 2.12 7.42 -28.62
C THR A 106 1.37 6.12 -28.89
N LEU A 107 2.09 4.98 -28.86
CA LEU A 107 1.52 3.64 -29.02
C LEU A 107 0.49 3.30 -27.94
N TYR A 108 0.63 3.88 -26.74
CA TYR A 108 -0.16 3.54 -25.56
C TYR A 108 -1.26 4.54 -25.23
N ARG A 109 -1.56 5.49 -26.14
CA ARG A 109 -2.61 6.52 -25.92
C ARG A 109 -4.03 5.96 -25.79
N ASP A 110 -4.26 4.78 -26.36
CA ASP A 110 -5.56 4.11 -26.32
C ASP A 110 -5.69 3.14 -25.13
N VAL A 111 -4.65 3.05 -24.29
CA VAL A 111 -4.69 2.30 -23.03
C VAL A 111 -5.27 3.22 -21.95
N ARG A 112 -6.58 3.13 -21.75
CA ARG A 112 -7.38 4.02 -20.91
C ARG A 112 -8.15 3.27 -19.83
N CYS A 113 -8.44 3.96 -18.74
CA CYS A 113 -9.27 3.44 -17.66
C CYS A 113 -10.70 3.21 -18.12
N SER A 114 -11.26 2.04 -17.78
CA SER A 114 -12.69 1.74 -17.90
C SER A 114 -13.44 2.00 -16.60
N SER A 115 -12.75 1.84 -15.46
CA SER A 115 -13.24 2.12 -14.12
C SER A 115 -12.10 2.69 -13.26
N PRO A 116 -12.38 3.31 -12.10
CA PRO A 116 -13.70 3.77 -11.63
C PRO A 116 -14.26 4.94 -12.47
N MET A 117 -15.55 5.28 -12.30
CA MET A 117 -16.22 6.30 -13.12
C MET A 117 -15.51 7.66 -13.16
N HIS A 118 -14.92 8.11 -12.05
CA HIS A 118 -14.22 9.40 -12.00
C HIS A 118 -12.87 9.41 -12.73
N LEU A 119 -12.34 8.23 -13.11
CA LEU A 119 -11.14 8.09 -13.93
C LEU A 119 -11.44 7.53 -15.33
N GLN A 120 -12.71 7.33 -15.69
CA GLN A 120 -13.07 6.76 -16.99
C GLN A 120 -12.46 7.57 -18.14
N ASP A 121 -11.97 6.86 -19.16
CA ASP A 121 -11.30 7.40 -20.36
C ASP A 121 -9.97 8.13 -20.12
N ARG A 122 -9.49 8.20 -18.87
CA ARG A 122 -8.15 8.71 -18.55
C ARG A 122 -7.08 7.76 -19.08
N VAL A 123 -6.06 8.32 -19.73
CA VAL A 123 -4.91 7.56 -20.23
C VAL A 123 -4.06 7.13 -19.05
N ILE A 124 -3.81 5.82 -18.92
CA ILE A 124 -3.16 5.24 -17.73
C ILE A 124 -1.78 5.85 -17.51
N ALA A 125 -0.98 6.02 -18.57
CA ALA A 125 0.37 6.57 -18.50
C ALA A 125 0.44 8.01 -17.92
N TYR A 126 -0.67 8.76 -17.90
CA TYR A 126 -0.73 10.15 -17.43
C TYR A 126 -1.49 10.31 -16.10
N LEU A 127 -1.85 9.21 -15.43
CA LEU A 127 -2.43 9.27 -14.09
C LEU A 127 -1.39 9.72 -13.06
N THR A 128 -1.79 10.62 -12.17
CA THR A 128 -0.98 10.97 -11.00
C THR A 128 -1.14 9.92 -9.91
N GLU A 129 -0.19 9.87 -8.97
CA GLU A 129 -0.29 8.94 -7.83
C GLU A 129 -1.47 9.30 -6.94
N ASP A 130 -1.73 10.59 -6.71
CA ASP A 130 -2.84 11.05 -5.87
C ASP A 130 -4.20 10.61 -6.43
N GLU A 131 -4.38 10.70 -7.75
CA GLU A 131 -5.60 10.26 -8.44
C GLU A 131 -5.86 8.76 -8.19
N VAL A 132 -4.84 7.92 -8.37
CA VAL A 132 -4.97 6.47 -8.17
C VAL A 132 -5.10 6.13 -6.68
N ASN A 133 -4.32 6.75 -5.82
CA ASN A 133 -4.27 6.45 -4.40
C ASN A 133 -5.58 6.79 -3.68
N SER A 134 -6.31 7.80 -4.18
CA SER A 134 -7.66 8.15 -3.71
C SER A 134 -8.68 7.01 -3.88
N THR A 135 -8.44 6.06 -4.79
CA THR A 135 -9.36 4.96 -5.10
C THR A 135 -9.27 3.78 -4.13
N CYS A 136 -8.14 3.61 -3.42
CA CYS A 136 -7.85 2.39 -2.65
C CYS A 136 -7.59 2.61 -1.16
N GLN A 137 -7.38 3.86 -0.71
CA GLN A 137 -7.03 4.15 0.69
C GLN A 137 -8.20 4.47 1.63
N TYR A 138 -9.45 4.16 1.27
CA TYR A 138 -10.61 4.51 2.12
C TYR A 138 -10.57 3.91 3.55
N TRP A 139 -10.05 2.68 3.71
CA TRP A 139 -9.90 2.05 5.04
C TRP A 139 -8.81 2.72 5.88
N TYR A 140 -7.66 3.06 5.28
CA TYR A 140 -6.58 3.76 5.98
C TYR A 140 -6.99 5.17 6.41
N CYS A 141 -7.77 5.88 5.58
CA CYS A 141 -8.34 7.18 5.95
C CYS A 141 -9.30 7.04 7.15
N SER A 142 -10.14 6.00 7.17
CA SER A 142 -11.06 5.73 8.29
C SER A 142 -10.31 5.39 9.58
N LEU A 143 -9.27 4.55 9.49
CA LEU A 143 -8.41 4.18 10.62
C LEU A 143 -7.61 5.39 11.15
N ALA A 144 -7.11 6.24 10.25
CA ALA A 144 -6.41 7.48 10.61
C ALA A 144 -7.35 8.44 11.35
N LEU A 145 -8.56 8.66 10.84
CA LEU A 145 -9.57 9.49 11.51
C LEU A 145 -9.95 8.94 12.89
N LEU A 146 -10.16 7.64 13.01
CA LEU A 146 -10.45 6.99 14.30
C LEU A 146 -9.29 7.16 15.29
N SER A 147 -8.05 6.95 14.84
CA SER A 147 -6.88 7.12 15.71
C SER A 147 -6.70 8.58 16.16
N GLN A 148 -6.93 9.55 15.27
CA GLN A 148 -6.90 10.98 15.60
C GLN A 148 -7.97 11.36 16.63
N LEU A 149 -9.20 10.88 16.45
CA LEU A 149 -10.29 11.10 17.41
C LEU A 149 -9.96 10.48 18.78
N CYS A 150 -9.46 9.24 18.80
CA CYS A 150 -9.03 8.58 20.03
C CYS A 150 -7.92 9.38 20.76
N LEU A 151 -6.91 9.86 20.04
CA LEU A 151 -5.84 10.67 20.63
C LEU A 151 -6.38 11.98 21.21
N PHE A 152 -7.28 12.66 20.50
CA PHE A 152 -7.88 13.90 21.00
C PHE A 152 -8.68 13.66 22.30
N ILE A 153 -9.45 12.58 22.35
CA ILE A 153 -10.19 12.18 23.57
C ILE A 153 -9.22 11.89 24.72
N LEU A 154 -8.14 11.14 24.46
CA LEU A 154 -7.14 10.83 25.49
C LEU A 154 -6.47 12.09 26.05
N LEU A 155 -6.08 13.03 25.19
CA LEU A 155 -5.49 14.30 25.61
C LEU A 155 -6.47 15.12 26.45
N PHE A 156 -7.75 15.13 26.07
CA PHE A 156 -8.79 15.82 26.83
C PHE A 156 -8.99 15.19 28.22
N LEU A 157 -9.05 13.86 28.31
CA LEU A 157 -9.15 13.14 29.59
C LEU A 157 -7.91 13.38 30.48
N GLN A 158 -6.72 13.40 29.89
CA GLN A 158 -5.49 13.73 30.62
C GLN A 158 -5.50 15.17 31.14
N ALA A 159 -5.95 16.14 30.33
CA ALA A 159 -6.08 17.52 30.77
C ALA A 159 -7.07 17.66 31.94
N ILE A 160 -8.22 16.98 31.87
CA ILE A 160 -9.20 16.93 32.97
C ILE A 160 -8.55 16.35 34.24
N LEU A 161 -7.85 15.22 34.14
CA LEU A 161 -7.19 14.59 35.28
C LEU A 161 -6.15 15.52 35.92
N VAL A 162 -5.34 16.20 35.10
CA VAL A 162 -4.35 17.18 35.57
C VAL A 162 -5.04 18.34 36.28
N ILE A 163 -6.15 18.87 35.75
CA ILE A 163 -6.93 19.93 36.41
C ILE A 163 -7.45 19.44 37.77
N PHE A 164 -8.02 18.23 37.84
CA PHE A 164 -8.47 17.65 39.10
C PHE A 164 -7.34 17.51 40.11
N ILE A 165 -6.17 17.04 39.69
CA ILE A 165 -4.97 16.93 40.54
C ILE A 165 -4.53 18.32 41.03
N ILE A 166 -4.50 19.32 40.15
CA ILE A 166 -4.13 20.70 40.53
C ILE A 166 -5.11 21.25 41.57
N VAL A 167 -6.42 21.12 41.35
CA VAL A 167 -7.45 21.58 42.28
C VAL A 167 -7.33 20.84 43.61
N TYR A 168 -7.12 19.53 43.59
CA TYR A 168 -6.91 18.74 44.79
C TYR A 168 -5.67 19.19 45.58
N LEU A 169 -4.53 19.37 44.90
CA LEU A 169 -3.30 19.86 45.51
C LEU A 169 -3.45 21.27 46.07
N GLN A 170 -4.15 22.17 45.36
CA GLN A 170 -4.47 23.51 45.85
C GLN A 170 -5.34 23.44 47.12
N LYS A 171 -6.38 22.60 47.12
CA LYS A 171 -7.25 22.39 48.27
C LYS A 171 -6.47 21.81 49.46
N PHE A 172 -5.63 20.81 49.23
CA PHE A 172 -4.79 20.20 50.24
C PHE A 172 -3.80 21.19 50.85
N ARG A 173 -3.17 22.03 50.02
CA ARG A 173 -2.29 23.11 50.48
C ARG A 173 -3.03 24.13 51.34
N ARG A 174 -4.27 24.50 50.99
CA ARG A 174 -5.11 25.38 51.83
C ARG A 174 -5.37 24.77 53.20
N MET A 175 -5.86 23.53 53.25
CA MET A 175 -6.12 22.83 54.52
C MET A 175 -4.86 22.68 55.39
N THR A 176 -3.70 22.40 54.76
CA THR A 176 -2.42 22.28 55.48
C THR A 176 -1.95 23.63 56.04
N ALA A 177 -2.20 24.73 55.33
CA ALA A 177 -1.87 26.07 55.81
C ALA A 177 -2.72 26.44 57.03
N GLU A 178 -4.02 26.16 56.99
CA GLU A 178 -4.96 26.36 58.10
C GLU A 178 -4.53 25.55 59.35
N ALA A 179 -4.18 24.27 59.19
CA ALA A 179 -3.69 23.45 60.30
C ALA A 179 -2.38 23.97 60.91
N ARG A 180 -1.46 24.50 60.08
CA ARG A 180 -0.21 25.13 60.57
C ARG A 180 -0.46 26.42 61.34
N SER A 181 -1.42 27.26 60.93
CA SER A 181 -1.79 28.45 61.71
C SER A 181 -2.33 28.08 63.08
N THR A 182 -3.25 27.12 63.15
CA THR A 182 -3.85 26.68 64.43
C THR A 182 -2.80 26.07 65.37
N SER A 183 -1.84 25.30 64.84
CA SER A 183 -0.73 24.76 65.64
C SER A 183 0.21 25.85 66.18
N ARG A 184 0.47 26.93 65.42
CA ARG A 184 1.25 28.07 65.91
C ARG A 184 0.52 28.85 67.00
N GLU A 185 -0.77 29.09 66.83
CA GLU A 185 -1.61 29.74 67.85
C GLU A 185 -1.64 28.92 69.14
N LEU A 186 -1.78 27.59 69.04
CA LEU A 186 -1.70 26.69 70.19
C LEU A 186 -0.32 26.71 70.88
N HIS A 187 0.78 26.74 70.14
CA HIS A 187 2.12 26.85 70.73
C HIS A 187 2.32 28.20 71.45
N GLN A 188 1.87 29.30 70.84
CA GLN A 188 2.05 30.64 71.41
C GLN A 188 1.17 30.89 72.64
N GLN A 189 0.05 30.17 72.78
CA GLN A 189 -0.79 30.14 73.98
C GLN A 189 -0.15 29.37 75.15
N VAL A 190 0.77 28.42 74.87
CA VAL A 190 1.40 27.55 75.87
C VAL A 190 2.69 28.13 76.47
N ASP A 191 3.28 29.17 75.87
CA ASP A 191 4.45 29.89 76.38
C ASP A 191 4.15 31.32 76.88
N PRO A 192 3.46 31.55 78.03
CA PRO A 192 3.28 32.92 78.55
C PRO A 192 4.37 33.44 79.51
N TRP A 193 5.34 32.64 79.98
CA TRP A 193 6.35 33.07 80.96
C TRP A 193 7.68 32.32 80.84
#